data_AF-A0A376G6W8-F1
#
_entry.id   AF-A0A376G6W8-F1
#
_cell.length_a   1.000
_cell.length_b   1.000
_cell.length_c   1.000
_cell.angle_alpha   90.00
_cell.angle_beta   90.00
_cell.angle_gamma   90.00
#
_symmetry.space_group_name_H-M   'P 1'
#
loop_
_entity.id
_entity.type
_entity.pdbx_description
1 polymer ?
#
loop_
_entity_poly.entity_id
_entity_poly.type
_entity_poly.pdbx_seq_one_letter_code
_entity_poly.pdbx_strand_id
1 'polypeptide(L)'
;MPKSLKIYIISSVVLILFLLSLNLMGLNLKGEYTYHILAWTSIIFTFYIVIKFWKIIYIKIYGFLLFALVGLSILPMAILFLSIVSFLFNMNTIQTIKVNDEYKIVVTKKVMAMKRAYIYNSESKFPILEKSNNIARPDYSDIVSETLNINSDDPKLYEYENEPIQQAKLISINKDSIGIEYQILNKKKIIYHNLNETYGY
;
A
#
# COMPACT_ATOMS: atom_id res chain seq x y z
N MET A 1 -21.11 -15.93 -28.65
CA MET A 1 -20.72 -15.26 -27.38
C MET A 1 -21.52 -13.97 -27.21
N PRO A 2 -22.24 -13.78 -26.08
CA PRO A 2 -23.09 -12.61 -25.84
C PRO A 2 -22.33 -11.29 -25.95
N LYS A 3 -22.96 -10.23 -26.48
CA LYS A 3 -22.33 -8.89 -26.64
C LYS A 3 -21.78 -8.36 -25.32
N SER A 4 -22.55 -8.46 -24.24
CA SER A 4 -22.13 -8.01 -22.90
C SER A 4 -20.91 -8.76 -22.37
N LEU A 5 -20.79 -10.07 -22.67
CA LEU A 5 -19.63 -10.87 -22.27
C LEU A 5 -18.38 -10.45 -23.05
N LYS A 6 -18.52 -10.12 -24.34
CA LYS A 6 -17.39 -9.61 -25.16
C LYS A 6 -16.89 -8.27 -24.62
N ILE A 7 -17.81 -7.35 -24.34
CA ILE A 7 -17.49 -6.04 -23.78
C ILE A 7 -16.74 -6.20 -22.46
N TYR A 8 -17.23 -7.06 -21.56
CA TYR A 8 -16.57 -7.34 -20.28
C TYR A 8 -15.12 -7.81 -20.46
N ILE A 9 -14.89 -8.81 -21.32
CA ILE A 9 -13.53 -9.33 -21.54
C ILE A 9 -12.61 -8.24 -22.09
N ILE A 10 -13.08 -7.48 -23.10
CA ILE A 10 -12.30 -6.40 -23.70
C ILE A 10 -11.99 -5.32 -22.65
N SER A 11 -12.98 -4.88 -21.87
CA SER A 11 -12.78 -3.87 -20.83
C SER A 11 -11.79 -4.34 -19.75
N SER A 12 -11.86 -5.60 -19.33
CA SER A 12 -10.94 -6.14 -18.32
C SER A 12 -9.50 -6.22 -18.84
N VAL A 13 -9.31 -6.64 -20.10
CA VAL A 13 -7.98 -6.67 -20.73
C VAL A 13 -7.41 -5.25 -20.86
N VAL A 14 -8.21 -4.30 -21.32
CA VAL A 14 -7.80 -2.89 -21.45
C VAL A 14 -7.43 -2.30 -20.08
N LEU A 15 -8.21 -2.57 -19.04
CA LEU A 15 -7.91 -2.11 -17.68
C LEU A 15 -6.58 -2.66 -17.16
N ILE A 16 -6.32 -3.96 -17.35
CA ILE A 16 -5.06 -4.59 -16.94
C ILE A 16 -3.88 -3.99 -17.68
N LEU A 17 -3.98 -3.83 -19.01
CA LEU A 17 -2.92 -3.22 -19.82
C LEU A 17 -2.66 -1.76 -19.42
N PHE A 18 -3.72 -1.01 -19.14
CA PHE A 18 -3.60 0.36 -18.65
C PHE A 18 -2.85 0.44 -17.32
N LEU A 19 -3.23 -0.38 -16.34
CA LEU A 19 -2.57 -0.42 -15.03
C LEU A 19 -1.11 -0.87 -15.13
N LEU A 20 -0.81 -1.85 -15.99
CA LEU A 20 0.57 -2.28 -16.27
C LEU A 20 1.39 -1.16 -16.90
N SER A 21 0.85 -0.43 -17.87
CA SER A 21 1.53 0.71 -18.49
C SER A 21 1.85 1.81 -17.47
N LEU A 22 0.94 2.09 -16.54
CA LEU A 22 1.18 3.07 -15.48
C LEU A 22 2.34 2.64 -14.58
N ASN A 23 2.35 1.37 -14.16
CA ASN A 23 3.41 0.83 -13.32
C ASN A 23 4.78 0.90 -14.00
N LEU A 24 4.86 0.56 -15.30
CA LEU A 24 6.11 0.67 -16.08
C LEU A 24 6.65 2.11 -16.17
N MET A 25 5.76 3.11 -16.14
CA MET A 25 6.12 4.52 -16.14
C MET A 25 6.40 5.08 -14.73
N GLY A 26 6.27 4.26 -13.67
CA GLY A 26 6.36 4.68 -12.28
C GLY A 26 5.21 5.60 -11.85
N LEU A 27 4.09 5.58 -12.57
CA LEU A 27 2.91 6.38 -12.29
C LEU A 27 1.90 5.58 -11.48
N ASN A 28 1.30 6.23 -10.50
CA ASN A 28 0.23 5.67 -9.67
C ASN A 28 -1.05 6.49 -9.82
N LEU A 29 -2.20 5.84 -9.62
CA LEU A 29 -3.46 6.53 -9.48
C LEU A 29 -3.48 7.27 -8.14
N LYS A 30 -3.87 8.54 -8.18
CA LYS A 30 -3.99 9.39 -7.01
C LYS A 30 -5.11 8.90 -6.11
N GLY A 31 -4.89 8.97 -4.80
CA GLY A 31 -5.88 8.62 -3.78
C GLY A 31 -5.58 7.28 -3.11
N GLU A 32 -5.66 7.28 -1.78
CA GLU A 32 -5.34 6.13 -0.92
C GLU A 32 -6.21 4.90 -1.21
N TYR A 33 -7.49 5.12 -1.48
CA TYR A 33 -8.45 4.04 -1.72
C TYR A 33 -8.70 3.72 -3.20
N THR A 34 -8.07 4.43 -4.15
CA THR A 34 -8.40 4.29 -5.58
C THR A 34 -8.16 2.87 -6.10
N TYR A 35 -7.02 2.28 -5.76
CA TYR A 35 -6.71 0.90 -6.12
C TYR A 35 -7.63 -0.12 -5.45
N HIS A 36 -8.03 0.14 -4.21
CA HIS A 36 -8.95 -0.70 -3.44
C HIS A 36 -10.34 -0.73 -4.10
N ILE A 37 -10.85 0.43 -4.49
CA ILE A 37 -12.13 0.58 -5.19
C ILE A 37 -12.10 -0.15 -6.53
N LEU A 38 -11.03 0.02 -7.31
CA LEU A 38 -10.86 -0.68 -8.59
C LEU A 38 -10.83 -2.21 -8.42
N ALA A 39 -10.14 -2.70 -7.39
CA ALA A 39 -10.07 -4.13 -7.09
C ALA A 39 -11.44 -4.69 -6.72
N TRP A 40 -12.17 -4.04 -5.79
CA TRP A 40 -13.52 -4.46 -5.39
C TRP A 40 -14.50 -4.42 -6.55
N THR A 41 -14.46 -3.35 -7.35
CA THR A 41 -15.29 -3.20 -8.55
C THR A 41 -15.07 -4.38 -9.50
N SER A 42 -13.79 -4.71 -9.76
CA SER A 42 -13.43 -5.85 -10.62
C SER A 42 -13.92 -7.18 -10.08
N ILE A 43 -13.79 -7.42 -8.76
CA ILE A 43 -14.28 -8.64 -8.09
C ILE A 43 -15.79 -8.77 -8.25
N ILE A 44 -16.55 -7.72 -7.91
CA ILE A 44 -18.03 -7.73 -7.98
C ILE A 44 -18.51 -7.99 -9.40
N PHE A 45 -17.92 -7.32 -10.40
CA PHE A 45 -18.26 -7.56 -11.80
C PHE A 45 -17.90 -8.98 -12.25
N THR A 46 -16.78 -9.53 -11.80
CA THR A 46 -16.39 -10.92 -12.10
C THR A 46 -17.43 -11.90 -11.58
N PHE A 47 -17.83 -11.79 -10.32
CA PHE A 47 -18.88 -12.63 -9.73
C PHE A 47 -20.21 -12.48 -10.49
N TYR A 48 -20.61 -11.25 -10.81
CA TYR A 48 -21.81 -10.99 -11.59
C TYR A 48 -21.79 -11.70 -12.94
N ILE A 49 -20.67 -11.64 -13.67
CA ILE A 49 -20.52 -12.31 -14.97
C ILE A 49 -20.58 -13.83 -14.84
N VAL A 50 -19.90 -14.39 -13.84
CA VAL A 50 -19.89 -15.85 -13.59
C VAL A 50 -21.31 -16.35 -13.31
N ILE A 51 -22.05 -15.68 -12.42
CA ILE A 51 -23.44 -16.06 -12.07
C ILE A 51 -24.36 -15.91 -13.29
N LYS A 52 -24.30 -14.77 -13.99
CA LYS A 52 -25.18 -14.47 -15.13
C LYS A 52 -24.98 -15.42 -16.31
N PHE A 53 -23.73 -15.80 -16.58
CA PHE A 53 -23.37 -16.64 -17.73
C PHE A 53 -23.03 -18.09 -17.35
N TRP A 54 -23.46 -18.56 -16.17
CA TRP A 54 -23.16 -19.89 -15.64
C TRP A 54 -23.55 -21.04 -16.57
N LYS A 55 -24.53 -20.86 -17.46
CA LYS A 55 -24.93 -21.88 -18.45
C LYS A 55 -23.83 -22.18 -19.49
N ILE A 56 -22.88 -21.28 -19.70
CA ILE A 56 -21.81 -21.41 -20.71
C ILE A 56 -20.64 -22.21 -20.13
N ILE A 57 -20.22 -23.28 -20.83
CA ILE A 57 -19.19 -24.22 -20.33
C ILE A 57 -17.87 -23.54 -19.94
N TYR A 58 -17.35 -22.63 -20.77
CA TYR A 58 -16.09 -21.92 -20.48
C TYR A 58 -16.19 -21.01 -19.26
N ILE A 59 -17.37 -20.46 -18.97
CA ILE A 59 -17.61 -19.63 -17.78
C ILE A 59 -17.66 -20.49 -16.52
N LYS A 60 -18.21 -21.72 -16.60
CA LYS A 60 -18.13 -22.68 -15.49
C LYS A 60 -16.70 -23.06 -15.17
N ILE A 61 -15.91 -23.38 -16.20
CA ILE A 61 -14.49 -23.72 -16.05
C ILE A 61 -13.75 -22.53 -15.41
N TYR A 62 -13.98 -21.31 -15.91
CA TYR A 62 -13.40 -20.10 -15.34
C TYR A 62 -13.81 -19.88 -13.87
N GLY A 63 -15.09 -20.04 -13.54
CA GLY A 63 -15.59 -19.91 -12.16
C GLY A 63 -14.99 -20.95 -11.21
N PHE A 64 -14.87 -22.20 -11.66
CA PHE A 64 -14.20 -23.25 -10.89
C PHE A 64 -12.71 -22.95 -10.69
N LEU A 65 -12.03 -22.49 -11.74
CA LEU A 65 -10.62 -22.09 -11.68
C LEU A 65 -10.40 -20.93 -10.71
N LEU A 66 -11.28 -19.93 -10.69
CA LEU A 66 -11.23 -18.84 -9.71
C LEU A 66 -11.30 -19.36 -8.28
N PHE A 67 -12.26 -20.26 -8.00
CA PHE A 67 -12.42 -20.84 -6.67
C PHE A 67 -11.20 -21.69 -6.28
N ALA A 68 -10.69 -22.49 -7.22
CA ALA A 68 -9.48 -23.28 -7.01
C ALA A 68 -8.25 -22.40 -6.73
N LEU A 69 -8.06 -21.29 -7.46
CA LEU A 69 -6.96 -20.35 -7.24
C LEU A 69 -7.06 -19.65 -5.87
N VAL A 70 -8.27 -19.28 -5.45
CA VAL A 70 -8.49 -18.74 -4.10
C VAL A 70 -8.13 -19.79 -3.05
N GLY A 71 -8.61 -21.04 -3.22
CA GLY A 71 -8.25 -22.15 -2.33
C GLY A 71 -6.74 -22.41 -2.27
N LEU A 72 -6.07 -22.39 -3.44
CA LEU A 72 -4.62 -22.54 -3.55
C LEU A 72 -3.87 -21.38 -2.89
N SER A 73 -4.39 -20.14 -2.93
CA SER A 73 -3.75 -18.99 -2.28
C SER A 73 -3.69 -19.10 -0.75
N ILE A 74 -4.55 -19.94 -0.16
CA ILE A 74 -4.58 -20.22 1.29
C ILE A 74 -3.49 -21.23 1.68
N LEU A 75 -3.04 -22.11 0.78
CA LEU A 75 -2.03 -23.12 1.05
C LEU A 75 -0.66 -22.69 0.48
N PRO A 76 0.48 -22.96 1.15
CA PRO A 76 0.66 -23.70 2.40
C PRO A 76 0.61 -22.85 3.69
N MET A 77 0.81 -21.52 3.63
CA MET A 77 0.87 -20.63 4.82
C MET A 77 -0.11 -19.45 4.76
N ALA A 78 -1.04 -19.42 3.81
CA ALA A 78 -1.98 -18.34 3.56
C ALA A 78 -1.35 -16.94 3.34
N ILE A 79 -0.02 -16.83 3.15
CA ILE A 79 0.68 -15.54 3.01
C ILE A 79 0.12 -14.75 1.83
N LEU A 80 -0.05 -15.41 0.68
CA LEU A 80 -0.59 -14.78 -0.53
C LEU A 80 -2.04 -14.35 -0.31
N PHE A 81 -2.86 -15.23 0.28
CA PHE A 81 -4.23 -14.93 0.63
C PHE A 81 -4.34 -13.73 1.59
N LEU A 82 -3.60 -13.74 2.70
CA LEU A 82 -3.58 -12.67 3.69
C LEU A 82 -3.06 -11.36 3.10
N SER A 83 -2.09 -11.41 2.19
CA SER A 83 -1.59 -10.22 1.49
C SER A 83 -2.67 -9.59 0.60
N ILE A 84 -3.41 -10.42 -0.14
CA ILE A 84 -4.53 -9.97 -0.99
C ILE A 84 -5.66 -9.40 -0.13
N VAL A 85 -6.05 -10.10 0.94
CA VAL A 85 -7.11 -9.63 1.86
C VAL A 85 -6.69 -8.33 2.54
N SER A 86 -5.47 -8.26 3.06
CA SER A 86 -4.97 -7.06 3.73
C SER A 86 -4.86 -5.88 2.76
N PHE A 87 -4.52 -6.14 1.50
CA PHE A 87 -4.62 -5.13 0.44
C PHE A 87 -6.08 -4.73 0.21
N LEU A 88 -7.00 -5.65 -0.06
CA LEU A 88 -8.40 -5.32 -0.40
C LEU A 88 -9.11 -4.46 0.66
N PHE A 89 -8.79 -4.67 1.94
CA PHE A 89 -9.39 -3.96 3.06
C PHE A 89 -8.53 -2.83 3.63
N ASN A 90 -7.41 -2.47 2.97
CA ASN A 90 -6.44 -1.47 3.45
C ASN A 90 -5.93 -1.74 4.89
N MET A 91 -5.82 -3.01 5.30
CA MET A 91 -5.40 -3.38 6.67
C MET A 91 -3.91 -3.14 6.92
N ASN A 92 -3.12 -3.03 5.85
CA ASN A 92 -1.68 -2.81 5.96
C ASN A 92 -1.33 -1.36 6.33
N THR A 93 -2.20 -0.40 6.04
CA THR A 93 -1.93 1.02 6.27
C THR A 93 -2.46 1.42 7.62
N ILE A 94 -1.57 1.79 8.54
CA ILE A 94 -1.94 2.23 9.88
C ILE A 94 -2.30 3.72 9.85
N GLN A 95 -1.47 4.52 9.18
CA GLN A 95 -1.62 5.96 9.17
C GLN A 95 -0.97 6.56 7.91
N THR A 96 -1.64 7.53 7.32
CA THR A 96 -1.09 8.39 6.26
C THR A 96 -1.01 9.82 6.78
N ILE A 97 0.19 10.42 6.73
CA ILE A 97 0.47 11.76 7.25
C ILE A 97 1.01 12.61 6.11
N LYS A 98 0.29 13.68 5.79
CA LYS A 98 0.76 14.66 4.81
C LYS A 98 1.74 15.60 5.52
N VAL A 99 3.00 15.58 5.11
CA VAL A 99 4.04 16.44 5.70
C VAL A 99 4.03 17.81 5.05
N ASN A 100 3.87 17.84 3.72
CA ASN A 100 3.60 19.05 2.92
C ASN A 100 2.94 18.62 1.60
N ASP A 101 2.90 19.50 0.58
CA ASP A 101 2.27 19.18 -0.71
C ASP A 101 3.03 18.14 -1.55
N GLU A 102 4.33 17.97 -1.31
CA GLU A 102 5.21 17.08 -2.07
C GLU A 102 5.58 15.79 -1.33
N TYR A 103 5.46 15.76 0.00
CA TYR A 103 5.92 14.65 0.84
C TYR A 103 4.81 14.14 1.75
N LYS A 104 4.73 12.81 1.82
CA LYS A 104 3.82 12.08 2.72
C LYS A 104 4.57 10.96 3.42
N ILE A 105 4.17 10.67 4.65
CA ILE A 105 4.63 9.53 5.42
C ILE A 105 3.47 8.54 5.50
N VAL A 106 3.72 7.29 5.13
CA VAL A 106 2.74 6.21 5.21
C VAL A 106 3.30 5.15 6.15
N VAL A 107 2.69 5.03 7.32
CA VAL A 107 3.03 4.00 8.30
C VAL A 107 2.28 2.74 7.92
N THR A 108 3.02 1.66 7.64
CA THR A 108 2.43 0.37 7.26
C THR A 108 2.95 -0.77 8.13
N LYS A 109 2.10 -1.76 8.34
CA LYS A 109 2.42 -3.04 8.97
C LYS A 109 1.86 -4.14 8.08
N LYS A 110 2.72 -4.70 7.22
CA LYS A 110 2.33 -5.85 6.39
C LYS A 110 2.28 -7.11 7.25
N VAL A 111 1.49 -8.08 6.80
CA VAL A 111 1.39 -9.40 7.44
C VAL A 111 2.78 -10.02 7.54
N MET A 112 3.18 -10.38 8.76
CA MET A 112 4.50 -10.95 9.09
C MET A 112 5.71 -10.06 8.72
N ALA A 113 5.51 -8.76 8.58
CA ALA A 113 6.60 -7.79 8.41
C ALA A 113 6.66 -6.81 9.59
N MET A 114 7.84 -6.23 9.81
CA MET A 114 8.05 -5.14 10.76
C MET A 114 7.24 -3.90 10.36
N LYS A 115 6.80 -3.13 11.36
CA LYS A 115 6.10 -1.86 11.15
C LYS A 115 7.12 -0.83 10.64
N ARG A 116 6.85 -0.23 9.49
CA ARG A 116 7.75 0.74 8.83
C ARG A 116 7.03 2.03 8.49
N ALA A 117 7.77 3.13 8.56
CA ALA A 117 7.31 4.43 8.06
C ALA A 117 7.92 4.68 6.68
N TYR A 118 7.09 4.65 5.64
CA TYR A 118 7.51 4.91 4.27
C TYR A 118 7.39 6.40 3.98
N ILE A 119 8.49 7.02 3.61
CA ILE A 119 8.53 8.43 3.23
C ILE A 119 8.47 8.49 1.71
N TYR A 120 7.39 9.07 1.19
CA TYR A 120 7.16 9.20 -0.24
C TYR A 120 7.32 10.66 -0.67
N ASN A 121 7.97 10.85 -1.82
CA ASN A 121 7.83 12.04 -2.63
C ASN A 121 6.73 11.81 -3.67
N SER A 122 5.69 12.65 -3.64
CA SER A 122 4.59 12.67 -4.61
C SER A 122 4.76 13.85 -5.55
N GLU A 123 5.12 13.55 -6.79
CA GLU A 123 5.07 14.51 -7.90
C GLU A 123 3.75 14.31 -8.66
N SER A 124 2.78 15.20 -8.44
CA SER A 124 1.50 15.17 -9.15
C SER A 124 1.52 16.20 -10.28
N LYS A 125 1.91 15.78 -11.50
CA LYS A 125 1.77 16.61 -12.70
C LYS A 125 0.36 16.54 -13.32
N PHE A 126 -0.40 15.50 -12.99
CA PHE A 126 -1.73 15.25 -13.53
C PHE A 126 -2.76 15.13 -12.40
N PRO A 127 -4.05 15.46 -12.66
CA PRO A 127 -5.07 15.49 -11.61
C PRO A 127 -5.37 14.12 -10.99
N ILE A 128 -5.26 13.04 -11.78
CA ILE A 128 -5.63 11.66 -11.38
C ILE A 128 -4.39 10.77 -11.22
N LEU A 129 -3.20 11.24 -11.62
CA LEU A 129 -1.96 10.48 -11.55
C LEU A 129 -0.93 11.18 -10.68
N GLU A 130 -0.26 10.40 -9.84
CA GLU A 130 0.89 10.83 -9.05
C GLU A 130 2.08 9.91 -9.31
N LYS A 131 3.28 10.49 -9.42
CA LYS A 131 4.51 9.72 -9.34
C LYS A 131 4.89 9.67 -7.87
N SER A 132 4.75 8.49 -7.25
CA SER A 132 5.04 8.29 -5.83
C SER A 132 6.31 7.47 -5.69
N ASN A 133 7.42 8.14 -5.41
CA ASN A 133 8.71 7.48 -5.20
C ASN A 133 8.95 7.30 -3.70
N ASN A 134 9.22 6.07 -3.28
CA ASN A 134 9.68 5.80 -1.92
C ASN A 134 11.12 6.28 -1.79
N ILE A 135 11.36 7.28 -0.95
CA ILE A 135 12.69 7.90 -0.77
C ILE A 135 13.41 7.38 0.46
N ALA A 136 12.68 6.95 1.49
CA ALA A 136 13.24 6.42 2.73
C ALA A 136 12.24 5.49 3.41
N ARG A 137 12.75 4.45 4.06
CA ARG A 137 11.95 3.38 4.69
C ARG A 137 12.45 3.02 6.10
N PRO A 138 12.57 4.01 7.02
CA PRO A 138 12.96 3.74 8.40
C PRO A 138 12.00 2.76 9.10
N ASP A 139 12.56 1.98 10.02
CA ASP A 139 11.77 1.17 10.93
C ASP A 139 11.02 2.08 11.91
N TYR A 140 9.76 1.75 12.21
CA TYR A 140 8.92 2.60 13.05
C TYR A 140 9.40 2.62 14.50
N SER A 141 9.95 1.49 14.97
CA SER A 141 10.59 1.34 16.28
C SER A 141 11.68 2.40 16.49
N ASP A 142 12.50 2.65 15.47
CA ASP A 142 13.63 3.59 15.54
C ASP A 142 13.14 5.03 15.64
N ILE A 143 12.07 5.36 14.89
CA ILE A 143 11.42 6.68 15.00
C ILE A 143 10.90 6.90 16.42
N VAL A 144 10.24 5.89 17.01
CA VAL A 144 9.67 5.98 18.35
C VAL A 144 10.76 6.09 19.41
N SER A 145 11.78 5.21 19.36
CA SER A 145 12.89 5.18 20.32
C SER A 145 13.67 6.49 20.30
N GLU A 146 13.97 7.01 19.11
CA GLU A 146 14.65 8.29 18.96
C GLU A 146 13.77 9.42 19.49
N THR A 147 12.50 9.52 19.08
CA THR A 147 11.58 10.61 19.46
C THR A 147 11.37 10.69 20.97
N LEU A 148 11.20 9.54 21.62
CA LEU A 148 10.95 9.48 23.07
C LEU A 148 12.23 9.47 23.91
N ASN A 149 13.40 9.33 23.25
CA ASN A 149 14.73 9.17 23.83
C ASN A 149 14.83 7.94 24.76
N ILE A 150 14.40 6.79 24.23
CA ILE A 150 14.36 5.49 24.92
C ILE A 150 15.31 4.52 24.19
N ASN A 151 15.95 3.61 24.91
CA ASN A 151 16.80 2.58 24.29
C ASN A 151 15.96 1.59 23.47
N SER A 152 16.51 1.09 22.37
CA SER A 152 15.84 0.09 21.52
C SER A 152 15.51 -1.22 22.24
N ASP A 153 16.25 -1.55 23.29
CA ASP A 153 16.05 -2.77 24.11
C ASP A 153 15.05 -2.56 25.27
N ASP A 154 14.48 -1.37 25.43
CA ASP A 154 13.52 -1.11 26.51
C ASP A 154 12.21 -1.88 26.25
N PRO A 155 11.74 -2.73 27.17
CA PRO A 155 10.49 -3.47 27.01
C PRO A 155 9.27 -2.58 26.80
N LYS A 156 9.31 -1.31 27.23
CA LYS A 156 8.22 -0.35 26.98
C LYS A 156 8.13 0.12 25.53
N LEU A 157 9.15 -0.09 24.70
CA LEU A 157 9.14 0.30 23.30
C LEU A 157 7.97 -0.33 22.54
N TYR A 158 7.67 -1.60 22.83
CA TYR A 158 6.54 -2.32 22.23
C TYR A 158 5.17 -1.70 22.56
N GLU A 159 5.04 -1.08 23.73
CA GLU A 159 3.81 -0.35 24.09
C GLU A 159 3.71 0.93 23.25
N TYR A 160 4.81 1.67 23.12
CA TYR A 160 4.87 2.93 22.38
C TYR A 160 4.81 2.76 20.86
N GLU A 161 5.17 1.61 20.31
CA GLU A 161 5.03 1.32 18.88
C GLU A 161 3.59 1.38 18.39
N ASN A 162 2.61 1.21 19.27
CA ASN A 162 1.19 1.32 18.90
C ASN A 162 0.71 2.78 18.88
N GLU A 163 1.46 3.72 19.47
CA GLU A 163 1.11 5.13 19.47
C GLU A 163 1.24 5.71 18.06
N PRO A 164 0.24 6.48 17.58
CA PRO A 164 0.30 7.12 16.27
C PRO A 164 1.23 8.35 16.31
N ILE A 165 1.79 8.69 15.15
CA ILE A 165 2.47 9.98 15.00
C ILE A 165 1.40 11.08 14.99
N GLN A 166 1.48 12.00 15.95
CA GLN A 166 0.49 13.07 16.10
C GLN A 166 0.68 14.15 15.03
N GLN A 167 1.93 14.54 14.78
CA GLN A 167 2.31 15.53 13.78
C GLN A 167 3.66 15.16 13.16
N ALA A 168 3.85 15.51 11.88
CA ALA A 168 5.14 15.42 11.21
C ALA A 168 5.35 16.67 10.36
N LYS A 169 6.53 17.27 10.43
CA LYS A 169 6.90 18.47 9.65
C LYS A 169 8.24 18.30 8.97
N LEU A 170 8.31 18.66 7.70
CA LEU A 170 9.57 18.68 6.95
C LEU A 170 10.40 19.87 7.44
N ILE A 171 11.64 19.61 7.87
CA ILE A 171 12.56 20.65 8.34
C ILE A 171 13.63 20.94 7.28
N SER A 172 14.25 19.91 6.74
CA SER A 172 15.33 20.06 5.77
C SER A 172 15.42 18.88 4.81
N ILE A 173 15.88 19.14 3.59
CA ILE A 173 16.24 18.10 2.64
C ILE A 173 17.61 18.39 2.06
N ASN A 174 18.51 17.41 2.15
CA ASN A 174 19.85 17.43 1.58
C ASN A 174 19.96 16.36 0.49
N LYS A 175 21.10 16.29 -0.19
CA LYS A 175 21.35 15.27 -1.22
C LYS A 175 21.30 13.84 -0.67
N ASP A 176 21.68 13.66 0.59
CA ASP A 176 21.88 12.34 1.19
C ASP A 176 20.87 12.03 2.31
N SER A 177 20.13 13.02 2.82
CA SER A 177 19.21 12.84 3.96
C SER A 177 17.99 13.77 3.94
N ILE A 178 16.93 13.33 4.61
CA ILE A 178 15.71 14.08 4.86
C ILE A 178 15.49 14.23 6.37
N GLY A 179 15.36 15.46 6.83
CA GLY A 179 15.12 15.82 8.23
C GLY A 179 13.63 16.05 8.47
N ILE A 180 13.02 15.22 9.30
CA ILE A 180 11.60 15.28 9.66
C ILE A 180 11.47 15.48 11.17
N GLU A 181 10.71 16.49 11.57
CA GLU A 181 10.29 16.65 12.96
C GLU A 181 9.06 15.78 13.21
N TYR A 182 9.19 14.79 14.10
CA TYR A 182 8.10 13.94 14.55
C TYR A 182 7.58 14.42 15.90
N GLN A 183 6.27 14.31 16.09
CA GLN A 183 5.62 14.45 17.39
C GLN A 183 4.91 13.15 17.79
N ILE A 184 5.37 12.53 18.88
CA ILE A 184 4.78 11.32 19.47
C ILE A 184 4.65 11.55 20.97
N LEU A 185 3.48 11.27 21.56
CA LEU A 185 3.19 11.51 22.98
C LEU A 185 3.60 12.92 23.46
N ASN A 186 3.31 13.95 22.66
CA ASN A 186 3.67 15.36 22.89
C ASN A 186 5.18 15.66 22.98
N LYS A 187 6.06 14.69 22.77
CA LYS A 187 7.50 14.91 22.59
C LYS A 187 7.79 15.16 21.13
N LYS A 188 8.64 16.16 20.85
CA LYS A 188 9.07 16.52 19.50
C LYS A 188 10.54 16.23 19.34
N LYS A 189 10.92 15.66 18.20
CA LYS A 189 12.31 15.49 17.82
C LYS A 189 12.49 15.49 16.32
N ILE A 190 13.61 16.06 15.88
CA ILE A 190 14.04 16.05 14.49
C ILE A 190 14.89 14.81 14.29
N ILE A 191 14.49 13.97 13.33
CA ILE A 191 15.20 12.76 12.94
C ILE A 191 15.61 12.90 11.47
N TYR A 192 16.84 12.53 11.17
CA TYR A 192 17.38 12.53 9.82
C TYR A 192 17.42 11.11 9.29
N HIS A 193 16.75 10.88 8.17
CA HIS A 193 16.75 9.59 7.47
C HIS A 193 17.60 9.69 6.22
N ASN A 194 18.43 8.70 5.91
CA ASN A 194 19.20 8.75 4.68
C ASN A 194 18.30 8.38 3.48
N LEU A 195 18.56 9.06 2.38
CA LEU A 195 17.82 8.89 1.14
C LEU A 195 18.30 7.64 0.41
N ASN A 196 17.36 6.94 -0.23
CA ASN A 196 17.61 5.71 -1.00
C ASN A 196 18.23 4.57 -0.17
N GLU A 197 18.11 4.60 1.15
CA GLU A 197 18.60 3.53 2.00
C GLU A 197 17.90 2.20 1.70
N THR A 198 18.69 1.24 1.22
CA THR A 198 18.24 -0.12 0.97
C THR A 198 18.19 -0.92 2.27
N TYR A 199 17.32 -0.56 3.22
CA TYR A 199 17.00 -1.44 4.36
C TYR A 199 16.30 -2.71 3.88
N GLY A 200 17.01 -3.84 3.84
CA GLY A 200 16.62 -5.14 3.28
C GLY A 200 15.13 -5.49 3.26
N TYR A 201 14.73 -6.19 2.19
CA TYR A 201 13.40 -6.78 2.03
C TYR A 201 13.09 -7.81 3.11
#